data_AF-A0A120GA55-F1
#
_entry.id   AF-A0A120GA55-F1
#
_cell.length_a   1.000
_cell.length_b   1.000
_cell.length_c   1.000
_cell.angle_alpha   90.00
_cell.angle_beta   90.00
_cell.angle_gamma   90.00
#
_symmetry.space_group_name_H-M   'P 1'
#
loop_
_entity.id
_entity.type
_entity.pdbx_description
1 polymer ?
#
loop_
_entity_poly.entity_id
_entity_poly.type
_entity_poly.pdbx_seq_one_letter_code
_entity_poly.pdbx_strand_id
1 'polypeptide(L)'
;MNAGPFIFAASLLGSAQVAWAQDDAVGTKPQSDTVIMTVPTPVYATPIEAAVDLVGDFPESLEGRQTLSVEAAKYENDPEQLLITVTLDGLLDDSTSAQRYTIRLRPVADGWKRSAYKLESRCARGGELGDWKVGTCP
;
A
#
# COMPACT_ATOMS: atom_id res chain seq x y z
N MET A 1 -19.44 -54.14 48.89
CA MET A 1 -18.94 -53.99 50.28
C MET A 1 -17.42 -54.08 50.24
N ASN A 2 -16.75 -53.33 51.13
CA ASN A 2 -15.31 -53.03 51.24
C ASN A 2 -14.80 -51.96 50.26
N ALA A 3 -14.63 -50.68 50.65
CA ALA A 3 -13.84 -50.07 51.73
C ALA A 3 -12.34 -49.96 51.36
N GLY A 4 -11.86 -48.71 51.29
CA GLY A 4 -10.43 -48.38 51.32
C GLY A 4 -10.06 -47.10 50.56
N PRO A 5 -10.01 -45.93 51.23
CA PRO A 5 -9.51 -44.67 50.67
C PRO A 5 -8.10 -44.30 51.18
N PHE A 6 -7.59 -43.20 50.63
CA PHE A 6 -6.43 -42.39 51.03
C PHE A 6 -5.06 -42.79 50.48
N ILE A 7 -4.61 -42.03 49.49
CA ILE A 7 -3.20 -41.65 49.34
C ILE A 7 -3.13 -40.12 49.26
N PHE A 8 -2.46 -39.53 50.25
CA PHE A 8 -1.89 -38.19 50.20
C PHE A 8 -0.72 -38.19 49.20
N ALA A 9 -0.67 -37.23 48.29
CA ALA A 9 0.57 -36.89 47.60
C ALA A 9 0.73 -35.37 47.51
N ALA A 10 1.89 -34.94 47.95
CA ALA A 10 2.30 -33.58 48.26
C ALA A 10 2.41 -32.68 47.03
N SER A 11 2.18 -31.39 47.29
CA SER A 11 2.46 -30.26 46.42
C SER A 11 3.90 -30.29 45.88
N LEU A 12 4.03 -30.18 44.56
CA LEU A 12 5.25 -29.70 43.92
C LEU A 12 4.98 -28.27 43.42
N LEU A 13 5.63 -27.33 44.10
CA LEU A 13 5.80 -25.94 43.69
C LEU A 13 6.57 -25.93 42.36
N GLY A 14 5.84 -25.83 41.25
CA GLY A 14 6.41 -25.52 39.96
C GLY A 14 6.68 -24.03 39.85
N SER A 15 7.91 -23.61 40.17
CA SER A 15 8.42 -22.28 39.81
C SER A 15 8.60 -22.23 38.29
N ALA A 16 7.54 -21.88 37.56
CA ALA A 16 7.66 -21.56 36.14
C ALA A 16 8.29 -20.16 36.04
N GLN A 17 9.50 -20.15 35.52
CA GLN A 17 10.33 -18.98 35.32
C GLN A 17 9.59 -17.97 34.42
N VAL A 18 9.69 -16.70 34.79
CA VAL A 18 9.29 -15.57 33.94
C VAL A 18 10.20 -15.59 32.72
N ALA A 19 9.71 -16.16 31.62
CA ALA A 19 10.29 -15.96 30.31
C ALA A 19 9.90 -14.54 29.88
N TRP A 20 10.82 -13.60 30.06
CA TRP A 20 10.80 -12.36 29.28
C TRP A 20 11.10 -12.78 27.84
N ALA A 21 10.03 -13.03 27.06
CA ALA A 21 10.15 -13.02 25.62
C ALA A 21 10.68 -11.63 25.25
N GLN A 22 11.94 -11.60 24.82
CA GLN A 22 12.49 -10.50 24.05
C GLN A 22 11.65 -10.43 22.77
N ASP A 23 10.61 -9.62 22.79
CA ASP A 23 10.02 -9.11 21.57
C ASP A 23 11.05 -8.14 20.98
N ASP A 24 12.05 -8.70 20.29
CA ASP A 24 12.79 -8.02 19.24
C ASP A 24 11.80 -7.81 18.08
N ALA A 25 10.81 -6.95 18.31
CA ALA A 25 10.02 -6.35 17.25
C ALA A 25 10.96 -5.38 16.53
N VAL A 26 11.82 -5.94 15.67
CA VAL A 26 12.31 -5.29 14.46
C VAL A 26 11.10 -4.56 13.90
N GLY A 27 11.16 -3.23 13.93
CA GLY A 27 10.06 -2.37 13.55
C GLY A 27 9.48 -2.83 12.23
N THR A 28 8.33 -3.49 12.28
CA THR A 28 7.44 -3.61 11.14
C THR A 28 6.92 -2.21 10.89
N LYS A 29 7.72 -1.42 10.18
CA LYS A 29 7.29 -0.16 9.58
C LYS A 29 5.99 -0.52 8.85
N PRO A 30 4.84 0.08 9.17
CA PRO A 30 3.59 -0.31 8.56
C PRO A 30 3.73 -0.08 7.04
N GLN A 31 3.84 -1.15 6.26
CA GLN A 31 3.91 -1.12 4.78
C GLN A 31 2.54 -0.82 4.16
N SER A 32 1.62 -0.15 4.87
CA SER A 32 0.33 0.22 4.29
C SER A 32 0.37 1.66 3.81
N ASP A 33 1.18 1.95 2.79
CA ASP A 33 1.20 3.27 2.17
C ASP A 33 0.06 3.46 1.14
N THR A 34 -1.01 2.69 1.29
CA THR A 34 -2.25 2.92 0.56
C THR A 34 -3.03 4.00 1.29
N VAL A 35 -3.18 5.15 0.64
CA VAL A 35 -4.02 6.23 1.14
C VAL A 35 -5.48 5.86 0.88
N ILE A 36 -6.20 5.52 1.94
CA ILE A 36 -7.65 5.35 1.90
C ILE A 36 -8.29 6.73 1.86
N MET A 37 -9.10 6.99 0.84
CA MET A 37 -9.75 8.28 0.66
C MET A 37 -10.96 8.38 1.60
N THR A 38 -10.81 9.11 2.71
CA THR A 38 -11.90 9.39 3.66
C THR A 38 -12.59 10.73 3.41
N VAL A 39 -11.95 11.62 2.65
CA VAL A 39 -12.47 12.91 2.20
C VAL A 39 -13.46 12.70 1.05
N PRO A 40 -14.53 13.50 0.91
CA PRO A 40 -15.44 13.41 -0.22
C PRO A 40 -14.67 13.55 -1.55
N THR A 41 -14.56 12.45 -2.29
CA THR A 41 -13.97 12.44 -3.63
C THR A 41 -15.02 12.82 -4.68
N PRO A 42 -14.62 13.53 -5.75
CA PRO A 42 -15.51 13.80 -6.88
C PRO A 42 -16.07 12.50 -7.46
N VAL A 43 -17.26 12.58 -8.06
CA VAL A 43 -17.74 11.54 -8.97
C VAL A 43 -17.21 11.90 -10.36
N TYR A 44 -16.49 10.97 -10.97
CA TYR A 44 -15.94 11.11 -12.31
C TYR A 44 -16.83 10.39 -13.31
N ALA A 45 -16.99 10.94 -14.52
CA ALA A 45 -17.80 10.30 -15.55
C ALA A 45 -17.09 9.04 -16.08
N THR A 46 -15.75 9.08 -16.15
CA THR A 46 -14.93 7.95 -16.61
C THR A 46 -13.83 7.58 -15.61
N PRO A 47 -13.36 6.31 -15.61
CA PRO A 47 -12.23 5.90 -14.77
C PRO A 47 -10.95 6.69 -15.04
N ILE A 48 -10.73 7.07 -16.31
CA ILE A 48 -9.50 7.75 -16.72
C ILE A 48 -9.47 9.20 -16.23
N GLU A 49 -10.61 9.90 -16.20
CA GLU A 49 -10.72 11.23 -15.57
C GLU A 49 -10.31 11.19 -14.11
N ALA A 50 -10.73 10.15 -13.37
CA ALA A 50 -10.34 9.99 -11.98
C ALA A 50 -8.82 9.83 -11.80
N ALA A 51 -8.15 9.23 -12.77
CA ALA A 51 -6.69 9.05 -12.77
C ALA A 51 -5.97 10.35 -13.16
N VAL A 52 -6.42 11.04 -14.20
CA VAL A 52 -5.86 12.32 -14.66
C VAL A 52 -5.94 13.38 -13.58
N ASP A 53 -7.08 13.50 -12.88
CA ASP A 53 -7.25 14.44 -11.77
C ASP A 53 -6.22 14.20 -10.64
N LEU A 54 -5.78 12.95 -10.43
CA LEU A 54 -4.78 12.64 -9.40
C LEU A 54 -3.36 12.96 -9.86
N VAL A 55 -3.05 12.67 -11.12
CA VAL A 55 -1.72 12.84 -11.73
C VAL A 55 -1.39 14.31 -11.95
N GLY A 56 -2.39 15.12 -12.29
CA GLY A 56 -2.20 16.52 -12.64
C GLY A 56 -1.71 16.70 -14.07
N ASP A 57 -1.03 17.82 -14.32
CA ASP A 57 -0.53 18.18 -15.65
C ASP A 57 0.72 17.37 -16.01
N PHE A 58 0.59 16.43 -16.94
CA PHE A 58 1.71 15.65 -17.48
C PHE A 58 1.56 15.45 -19.00
N PRO A 59 2.65 15.53 -19.78
CA PRO A 59 4.02 15.92 -19.40
C PRO A 59 4.09 17.40 -19.00
N GLU A 60 4.95 17.73 -18.04
CA GLU A 60 5.12 19.10 -17.52
C GLU A 60 5.86 20.00 -18.52
N SER A 61 6.61 19.41 -19.46
CA SER A 61 7.30 20.13 -20.52
C SER A 61 7.40 19.30 -21.80
N LEU A 62 7.70 19.95 -22.92
CA LEU A 62 8.02 19.27 -24.19
C LEU A 62 9.47 18.72 -24.20
N GLU A 63 10.26 19.03 -23.18
CA GLU A 63 11.64 18.57 -23.03
C GLU A 63 11.67 17.30 -22.16
N GLY A 64 12.72 16.47 -22.27
CA GLY A 64 12.94 15.35 -21.34
C GLY A 64 12.36 13.99 -21.71
N ARG A 65 11.70 13.82 -22.88
CA ARG A 65 11.14 12.52 -23.32
C ARG A 65 10.25 11.84 -22.28
N GLN A 66 9.46 12.65 -21.56
CA GLN A 66 8.50 12.18 -20.58
C GLN A 66 7.47 11.23 -21.21
N THR A 67 7.16 10.14 -20.54
CA THR A 67 6.15 9.16 -21.00
C THR A 67 5.14 8.87 -19.91
N LEU A 68 3.87 8.78 -20.29
CA LEU A 68 2.77 8.37 -19.44
C LEU A 68 2.19 7.06 -19.98
N SER A 69 2.13 6.03 -19.13
CA SER A 69 1.40 4.80 -19.43
C SER A 69 0.24 4.63 -18.46
N VAL A 70 -0.88 4.11 -18.98
CA VAL A 70 -2.08 3.80 -18.19
C VAL A 70 -2.46 2.36 -18.43
N GLU A 71 -2.61 1.60 -17.36
CA GLU A 71 -3.08 0.23 -17.38
C GLU A 71 -4.34 0.10 -16.51
N ALA A 72 -5.30 -0.70 -16.95
CA ALA A 72 -6.55 -0.93 -16.24
C ALA A 72 -6.76 -2.44 -16.04
N ALA A 73 -7.11 -2.82 -14.82
CA ALA A 73 -7.44 -4.20 -14.46
C ALA A 73 -8.61 -4.24 -13.48
N LYS A 74 -9.30 -5.38 -13.39
CA LYS A 74 -10.24 -5.60 -12.29
C LYS A 74 -9.47 -5.75 -10.98
N TYR A 75 -10.05 -5.28 -9.88
CA TYR A 75 -9.43 -5.51 -8.58
C TYR A 75 -9.66 -6.96 -8.14
N GLU A 76 -8.58 -7.66 -7.79
CA GLU A 76 -8.61 -9.11 -7.53
C GLU A 76 -9.57 -9.50 -6.40
N ASN A 77 -9.65 -8.67 -5.36
CA ASN A 77 -10.50 -8.94 -4.19
C ASN A 77 -11.95 -8.46 -4.36
N ASP A 78 -12.24 -7.65 -5.39
CA ASP A 78 -13.58 -7.15 -5.67
C ASP A 78 -13.71 -6.81 -7.17
N PRO A 79 -14.34 -7.67 -7.98
CA PRO A 79 -14.41 -7.50 -9.43
C PRO A 79 -15.30 -6.34 -9.89
N GLU A 80 -16.11 -5.75 -9.00
CA GLU A 80 -16.85 -4.52 -9.29
C GLU A 80 -15.94 -3.30 -9.24
N GLN A 81 -14.79 -3.39 -8.54
CA GLN A 81 -13.81 -2.33 -8.47
C GLN A 81 -12.78 -2.43 -9.61
N LEU A 82 -12.31 -1.27 -10.04
CA LEU A 82 -11.27 -1.15 -11.06
C LEU A 82 -9.97 -0.70 -10.39
N LEU A 83 -8.86 -1.28 -10.84
CA LEU A 83 -7.51 -0.83 -10.53
C LEU A 83 -6.95 -0.13 -11.76
N ILE A 84 -6.58 1.13 -11.62
CA ILE A 84 -5.85 1.89 -12.63
C ILE A 84 -4.41 2.08 -12.15
N THR A 85 -3.45 1.69 -12.97
CA THR A 85 -2.02 1.96 -12.74
C THR A 85 -1.58 3.00 -13.74
N VAL A 86 -1.16 4.17 -13.27
CA VAL A 86 -0.50 5.20 -14.08
C VAL A 86 0.99 5.18 -13.78
N THR A 87 1.83 5.08 -14.80
CA THR A 87 3.29 5.23 -14.65
C THR A 87 3.76 6.44 -15.44
N LEU A 88 4.48 7.33 -14.77
CA LEU A 88 5.14 8.50 -15.33
C LEU A 88 6.64 8.21 -15.34
N ASP A 89 7.29 8.25 -16.49
CA ASP A 89 8.74 8.02 -16.64
C ASP A 89 9.39 9.23 -17.34
N GLY A 90 10.71 9.34 -17.25
CA GLY A 90 11.46 10.49 -17.76
C GLY A 90 11.25 11.77 -16.95
N LEU A 91 11.02 11.65 -15.63
CA LEU A 91 10.89 12.81 -14.76
C LEU A 91 12.19 13.63 -14.73
N LEU A 92 12.07 14.95 -14.58
CA LEU A 92 13.21 15.88 -14.53
C LEU A 92 13.80 16.05 -13.12
N ASP A 93 13.33 15.25 -12.17
CA ASP A 93 13.79 15.23 -10.78
C ASP A 93 15.12 14.45 -10.68
N ASP A 94 16.12 15.03 -10.02
CA ASP A 94 17.46 14.45 -9.86
C ASP A 94 17.49 13.24 -8.90
N SER A 95 16.41 13.06 -8.15
CA SER A 95 16.23 12.03 -7.13
C SER A 95 15.25 10.95 -7.59
N THR A 96 14.31 11.30 -8.48
CA THR A 96 13.22 10.43 -8.93
C THR A 96 13.19 10.30 -10.45
N SER A 97 13.35 9.08 -10.95
CA SER A 97 13.32 8.77 -12.39
C SER A 97 11.92 8.50 -12.94
N ALA A 98 11.02 7.97 -12.10
CA ALA A 98 9.65 7.64 -12.47
C ALA A 98 8.72 7.66 -11.25
N GLN A 99 7.43 7.84 -11.47
CA GLN A 99 6.37 7.72 -10.46
C GLN A 99 5.29 6.75 -10.92
N ARG A 100 4.65 6.07 -9.97
CA ARG A 100 3.56 5.13 -10.22
C ARG A 100 2.41 5.37 -9.26
N TYR A 101 1.24 5.62 -9.82
CA TYR A 101 -0.02 5.75 -9.10
C TYR A 101 -0.84 4.48 -9.30
N THR A 102 -1.12 3.76 -8.23
CA THR A 102 -2.06 2.64 -8.23
C THR A 102 -3.36 3.09 -7.59
N ILE A 103 -4.42 3.24 -8.39
CA ILE A 103 -5.66 3.89 -8.01
C ILE A 103 -6.78 2.85 -7.98
N ARG A 104 -7.49 2.75 -6.86
CA ARG A 104 -8.68 1.93 -6.74
C ARG A 104 -9.91 2.78 -6.96
N LEU A 105 -10.75 2.33 -7.89
CA LEU A 105 -12.00 2.98 -8.26
C LEU A 105 -13.17 2.05 -7.95
N ARG A 106 -14.25 2.62 -7.45
CA ARG A 106 -15.53 1.93 -7.27
C ARG A 106 -16.60 2.58 -8.14
N PRO A 107 -17.49 1.80 -8.77
CA PRO A 107 -18.65 2.34 -9.44
C PRO A 107 -19.62 2.91 -8.40
N VAL A 108 -20.32 3.97 -8.79
CA VAL A 108 -21.44 4.58 -8.07
C VAL A 108 -22.55 4.89 -9.09
N ALA A 109 -23.74 5.29 -8.62
CA ALA A 109 -24.91 5.49 -9.48
C ALA A 109 -24.62 6.36 -10.72
N ASP A 110 -23.82 7.42 -10.55
CA ASP A 110 -23.56 8.43 -11.60
C ASP A 110 -22.12 8.43 -12.11
N GLY A 111 -21.34 7.36 -11.88
CA GLY A 111 -19.97 7.26 -12.39
C GLY A 111 -19.01 6.51 -11.48
N TRP A 112 -17.81 7.06 -11.30
CA TRP A 112 -16.71 6.42 -10.60
C TRP A 112 -16.21 7.28 -9.45
N LYS A 113 -15.87 6.65 -8.31
CA LYS A 113 -15.19 7.30 -7.20
C LYS A 113 -13.86 6.64 -6.89
N ARG A 114 -12.83 7.45 -6.63
CA ARG A 114 -11.59 6.97 -5.99
C ARG A 114 -11.89 6.53 -4.56
N SER A 115 -11.58 5.27 -4.25
CA SER A 115 -11.68 4.69 -2.90
C SER A 115 -10.33 4.64 -2.20
N ALA A 116 -9.24 4.46 -2.94
CA ALA A 116 -7.89 4.46 -2.44
C ALA A 116 -6.88 4.78 -3.54
N TYR A 117 -5.67 5.19 -3.16
CA TYR A 117 -4.53 5.19 -4.08
C TYR A 117 -3.22 4.88 -3.35
N LYS A 118 -2.20 4.43 -4.10
CA LYS A 118 -0.81 4.25 -3.65
C LYS A 118 0.10 4.99 -4.61
N LEU A 119 1.06 5.76 -4.08
CA LEU A 119 2.10 6.41 -4.87
C LEU A 119 3.44 5.73 -4.59
N GLU A 120 4.12 5.33 -5.65
CA GLU A 120 5.49 4.80 -5.62
C GLU A 120 6.40 5.65 -6.49
N SER A 121 7.63 5.82 -6.04
CA SER A 121 8.70 6.54 -6.75
C SER A 121 9.80 5.55 -7.10
N ARG A 122 10.36 5.70 -8.30
CA ARG A 122 11.54 4.95 -8.76
C ARG A 122 12.77 5.84 -8.69
N CYS A 123 13.76 5.47 -7.87
CA CYS A 123 14.86 6.39 -7.59
C CYS A 123 15.90 6.46 -8.70
N ALA A 124 16.39 7.68 -8.94
CA ALA A 124 17.37 8.00 -9.98
C ALA A 124 18.82 7.92 -9.49
N ARG A 125 19.05 7.79 -8.18
CA ARG A 125 20.37 7.74 -7.55
C ARG A 125 20.39 6.97 -6.23
N GLY A 126 21.59 6.83 -5.66
CA GLY A 126 21.81 6.23 -4.34
C GLY A 126 21.85 4.70 -4.37
N GLY A 127 21.86 4.11 -3.17
CA GLY A 127 21.94 2.64 -2.99
C GLY A 127 20.68 1.87 -3.44
N GLU A 128 19.64 2.60 -3.84
CA GLU A 128 18.33 2.05 -4.23
C GLU A 128 17.94 2.53 -5.64
N LEU A 129 18.97 2.75 -6.48
CA LEU A 129 18.82 3.16 -7.88
C LEU A 129 17.96 2.14 -8.64
N GLY A 130 16.89 2.64 -9.27
CA GLY A 130 15.99 1.82 -10.08
C GLY A 130 14.91 1.08 -9.29
N ASP A 131 14.95 1.10 -7.96
CA ASP A 131 13.96 0.45 -7.11
C ASP A 131 12.69 1.30 -6.95
N TRP A 132 11.54 0.62 -6.98
CA TRP A 132 10.24 1.21 -6.65
C TRP A 132 10.02 1.17 -5.15
N LYS A 133 9.63 2.31 -4.59
CA LYS A 133 9.36 2.43 -3.15
C LYS A 133 8.30 3.47 -2.91
N VAL A 134 7.66 3.35 -1.77
CA VAL A 134 6.73 4.36 -1.32
C VAL A 134 7.45 5.43 -0.51
N GLY A 135 7.13 6.69 -0.78
CA GLY A 135 7.74 7.85 -0.16
C GLY A 135 8.84 8.47 -1.04
N THR A 136 9.72 9.24 -0.39
CA THR A 136 10.76 10.03 -1.06
C THR A 136 11.99 9.19 -1.36
N CYS A 137 12.59 9.41 -2.53
CA CYS A 137 13.94 8.95 -2.81
C CYS A 137 14.98 9.69 -1.96
N PRO A 138 16.08 9.03 -1.55
CA PRO A 138 17.14 9.66 -0.77
C PRO A 138 17.97 10.71 -1.54
#